data_AF-A0A838XFU2-F1
#
_entry.id   AF-A0A838XFU2-F1
#
_cell.length_a   1.000
_cell.length_b   1.000
_cell.length_c   1.000
_cell.angle_alpha   90.00
_cell.angle_beta   90.00
_cell.angle_gamma   90.00
#
_symmetry.space_group_name_H-M   'P 1'
#
loop_
_entity.id
_entity.type
_entity.pdbx_description
1 polymer ?
#
loop_
_entity_poly.entity_id
_entity_poly.type
_entity_poly.pdbx_seq_one_letter_code
_entity_poly.pdbx_strand_id
1 'polypeptide(L)'
;MGWFTRGRHRERYVALAVPTLDGSTWPAADPAARTGFGAATTHRLGLDAAFTPEAHEVADLLTARLLPLLALDASPEDLPHTVDLLRSAAQTGAGLGLVDARNPSLRPDQIGVDVAGALGEAEQDLPPMPPTLRRQARFLLHAGHHVARLGPEALPRLEAQLAGSVDAD
;
A
#
# COMPACT_ATOMS: atom_id res chain seq x y z
N MET A 1 16.03 23.69 -35.91
CA MET A 1 16.91 22.94 -34.98
C MET A 1 16.78 23.56 -33.59
N GLY A 2 16.52 22.75 -32.55
CA GLY A 2 16.67 23.17 -31.15
C GLY A 2 15.41 23.17 -30.28
N TRP A 3 14.61 22.10 -30.29
CA TRP A 3 13.50 21.90 -29.33
C TRP A 3 13.93 20.90 -28.27
N PHE A 4 14.91 21.26 -27.44
CA PHE A 4 15.23 20.52 -26.23
C PHE A 4 15.02 21.47 -25.06
N THR A 5 13.76 21.60 -24.64
CA THR A 5 13.48 22.05 -23.28
C THR A 5 14.15 21.03 -22.35
N ARG A 6 15.20 21.46 -21.66
CA ARG A 6 15.74 20.76 -20.48
C ARG A 6 14.58 20.61 -19.49
N GLY A 7 13.85 19.50 -19.60
CA GLY A 7 12.98 19.08 -18.53
C GLY A 7 13.85 18.94 -17.29
N ARG A 8 13.58 19.74 -16.25
CA ARG A 8 14.11 19.43 -14.92
C ARG A 8 13.79 17.97 -14.69
N HIS A 9 14.82 17.15 -14.44
CA HIS A 9 14.65 15.80 -13.96
C HIS A 9 13.83 15.91 -12.66
N ARG A 10 12.50 15.77 -12.77
CA ARG A 10 11.66 15.60 -11.58
C ARG A 10 12.14 14.29 -10.95
N GLU A 11 12.43 14.33 -9.67
CA GLU A 11 12.71 13.11 -8.91
C GLU A 11 11.53 12.17 -9.12
N ARG A 12 11.82 10.95 -9.61
CA ARG A 12 10.81 9.94 -9.95
C ARG A 12 10.58 8.98 -8.78
N TYR A 13 10.81 9.45 -7.56
CA TYR A 13 10.58 8.72 -6.34
C TYR A 13 10.04 9.64 -5.25
N VAL A 14 9.41 9.06 -4.25
CA VAL A 14 9.10 9.69 -2.96
C VAL A 14 9.61 8.81 -1.82
N ALA A 15 9.64 9.33 -0.60
CA ALA A 15 10.12 8.58 0.56
C ALA A 15 9.17 7.42 0.88
N LEU A 16 9.74 6.23 1.14
CA LEU A 16 9.00 5.09 1.68
C LEU A 16 8.92 5.23 3.20
N ALA A 17 7.78 5.67 3.70
CA ALA A 17 7.52 5.80 5.13
C ALA A 17 6.86 4.53 5.69
N VAL A 18 6.98 4.30 7.00
CA VAL A 18 6.27 3.22 7.69
C VAL A 18 4.76 3.55 7.71
N PRO A 19 3.88 2.65 7.22
CA PRO A 19 2.44 2.84 7.23
C PRO A 19 1.87 3.20 8.61
N THR A 20 0.95 4.16 8.65
CA THR A 20 0.21 4.57 9.85
C THR A 20 -1.30 4.48 9.62
N LEU A 21 -2.06 4.19 10.69
CA LEU A 21 -3.51 4.01 10.60
C LEU A 21 -4.28 5.30 10.30
N ASP A 22 -3.74 6.45 10.72
CA ASP A 22 -4.27 7.79 10.41
C ASP A 22 -3.99 8.22 8.96
N GLY A 23 -3.13 7.49 8.23
CA GLY A 23 -2.73 7.79 6.86
C GLY A 23 -1.75 8.95 6.72
N SER A 24 -1.16 9.45 7.82
CA SER A 24 -0.17 10.55 7.78
C SER A 24 1.08 10.22 6.98
N THR A 25 1.43 8.93 6.86
CA THR A 25 2.57 8.45 6.07
C THR A 25 2.21 7.96 4.67
N TRP A 26 0.96 8.16 4.23
CA TRP A 26 0.56 7.76 2.89
C TRP A 26 1.44 8.43 1.82
N PRO A 27 1.94 7.68 0.82
CA PRO A 27 2.87 8.23 -0.14
C PRO A 27 2.22 9.38 -0.92
N ALA A 28 2.84 10.55 -0.83
CA ALA A 28 2.40 11.73 -1.56
C ALA A 28 2.60 11.51 -3.06
N ALA A 29 1.54 11.13 -3.77
CA ALA A 29 1.60 11.03 -5.22
C ALA A 29 1.51 12.43 -5.85
N ASP A 30 2.44 12.74 -6.77
CA ASP A 30 2.32 13.91 -7.67
C ASP A 30 0.93 13.82 -8.34
N PRO A 31 0.08 14.86 -8.24
CA PRO A 31 -1.23 14.86 -8.91
C PRO A 31 -1.14 14.51 -10.40
N ALA A 32 -0.04 14.83 -11.08
CA ALA A 32 0.19 14.45 -12.47
C ALA A 32 0.57 12.97 -12.65
N ALA A 33 1.14 12.33 -11.63
CA ALA A 33 1.40 10.89 -11.63
C ALA A 33 0.12 10.08 -11.37
N ARG A 34 -0.78 10.57 -10.48
CA ARG A 34 -2.03 9.87 -10.10
C ARG A 34 -2.99 9.59 -11.25
N THR A 35 -2.93 10.38 -12.31
CA THR A 35 -3.78 10.23 -13.52
C THR A 35 -2.95 9.94 -14.76
N GLY A 36 -1.66 9.67 -14.57
CA GLY A 36 -0.71 9.41 -15.64
C GLY A 36 -0.74 7.96 -16.11
N PHE A 37 -0.37 7.74 -17.37
CA PHE A 37 -0.22 6.41 -17.95
C PHE A 37 0.70 5.49 -17.11
N GLY A 38 1.73 6.05 -16.48
CA GLY A 38 2.66 5.30 -15.62
C GLY A 38 1.98 4.68 -14.40
N ALA A 39 1.16 5.46 -13.68
CA ALA A 39 0.41 4.96 -12.53
C ALA A 39 -0.63 3.90 -12.95
N ALA A 40 -1.44 4.17 -13.98
CA ALA A 40 -2.43 3.20 -14.45
C ALA A 40 -1.80 1.88 -14.92
N THR A 41 -0.65 1.96 -15.59
CA THR A 41 0.11 0.76 -16.01
C THR A 41 0.64 0.01 -14.80
N THR A 42 1.25 0.73 -13.85
CA THR A 42 1.79 0.15 -12.61
C THR A 42 0.69 -0.48 -11.77
N HIS A 43 -0.47 0.17 -11.70
CA HIS A 43 -1.66 -0.32 -11.02
C HIS A 43 -2.13 -1.63 -11.64
N ARG A 44 -2.27 -1.69 -12.98
CA ARG A 44 -2.65 -2.93 -13.66
C ARG A 44 -1.64 -4.06 -13.42
N LEU A 45 -0.34 -3.78 -13.54
CA LEU A 45 0.70 -4.77 -13.27
C LEU A 45 0.68 -5.23 -11.81
N GLY A 46 0.38 -4.33 -10.87
CA GLY A 46 0.23 -4.62 -9.46
C GLY A 46 -0.96 -5.53 -9.18
N LEU A 47 -2.11 -5.27 -9.81
CA LEU A 47 -3.29 -6.13 -9.71
C LEU A 47 -3.02 -7.53 -10.27
N ASP A 48 -2.30 -7.63 -11.40
CA ASP A 48 -1.90 -8.94 -11.94
C ASP A 48 -0.91 -9.64 -10.97
N ALA A 49 0.03 -8.89 -10.39
CA ALA A 49 0.98 -9.41 -9.40
C ALA A 49 0.35 -9.77 -8.05
N ALA A 50 -0.79 -9.19 -7.70
CA ALA A 50 -1.52 -9.51 -6.47
C ALA A 50 -1.93 -10.99 -6.42
N PHE A 51 -2.05 -11.66 -7.58
CA PHE A 51 -2.39 -13.08 -7.66
C PHE A 51 -1.19 -14.04 -7.62
N THR A 52 0.04 -13.54 -7.42
CA THR A 52 1.19 -14.44 -7.26
C THR A 52 1.25 -15.05 -5.84
N PRO A 53 1.94 -16.18 -5.64
CA PRO A 53 2.10 -16.78 -4.32
C PRO A 53 2.71 -15.82 -3.29
N GLU A 54 3.69 -15.02 -3.71
CA GLU A 54 4.39 -14.08 -2.83
C GLU A 54 3.45 -12.99 -2.29
N ALA A 55 2.54 -12.48 -3.13
CA ALA A 55 1.55 -11.50 -2.70
C ALA A 55 0.54 -12.10 -1.71
N HIS A 56 0.14 -13.36 -1.92
CA HIS A 56 -0.72 -14.08 -0.98
C HIS A 56 -0.03 -14.34 0.36
N GLU A 57 1.25 -14.74 0.35
CA GLU A 57 2.02 -14.96 1.57
C GLU A 57 2.15 -13.67 2.40
N VAL A 58 2.40 -12.53 1.74
CA VAL A 58 2.42 -11.22 2.41
C VAL A 58 1.05 -10.89 3.00
N ALA A 59 -0.03 -11.10 2.25
CA ALA A 59 -1.39 -10.84 2.73
C ALA A 59 -1.72 -11.71 3.94
N ASP A 60 -1.43 -13.01 3.88
CA ASP A 60 -1.69 -13.97 4.98
C ASP A 60 -0.87 -13.62 6.23
N LEU A 61 0.39 -13.24 6.04
CA LEU A 61 1.26 -12.79 7.13
C LEU A 61 0.67 -11.54 7.81
N LEU A 62 0.28 -10.54 7.03
CA LEU A 62 -0.32 -9.30 7.55
C LEU A 62 -1.66 -9.56 8.24
N THR A 63 -2.51 -10.42 7.64
CA THR A 63 -3.79 -10.81 8.19
C THR A 63 -3.60 -11.51 9.54
N ALA A 64 -2.68 -12.47 9.63
CA ALA A 64 -2.43 -13.22 10.87
C ALA A 64 -1.86 -12.35 11.99
N ARG A 65 -1.08 -11.31 11.64
CA ARG A 65 -0.27 -10.55 12.59
C ARG A 65 -0.87 -9.20 12.97
N LEU A 66 -1.52 -8.52 12.02
CA LEU A 66 -2.05 -7.17 12.23
C LEU A 66 -3.55 -7.14 12.51
N LEU A 67 -4.36 -8.05 11.95
CA LEU A 67 -5.81 -8.04 12.23
C LEU A 67 -6.14 -8.13 13.72
N PRO A 68 -5.45 -8.94 14.55
CA PRO A 68 -5.73 -8.97 15.99
C PRO A 68 -5.49 -7.64 16.71
N LEU A 69 -4.73 -6.73 16.09
CA LEU A 69 -4.40 -5.40 16.62
C LEU A 69 -5.35 -4.32 16.11
N LEU A 70 -6.19 -4.62 15.12
CA LEU A 70 -7.17 -3.69 14.58
C LEU A 70 -8.50 -3.88 15.30
N ALA A 71 -9.07 -2.78 15.80
CA ALA A 71 -10.43 -2.77 16.33
C ALA A 71 -11.44 -2.95 15.19
N LEU A 72 -11.81 -4.20 14.89
CA LEU A 72 -12.82 -4.52 13.89
C LEU A 72 -14.22 -4.40 14.51
N ASP A 73 -14.94 -3.35 14.12
CA ASP A 73 -16.35 -3.16 14.48
C ASP A 73 -17.23 -3.79 13.41
N ALA A 74 -17.38 -5.12 13.48
CA ALA A 74 -18.19 -5.92 12.57
C ALA A 74 -19.07 -6.89 13.34
N SER A 75 -20.29 -7.11 12.84
CA SER A 75 -21.16 -8.16 13.36
C SER A 75 -20.52 -9.55 13.15
N PRO A 76 -20.86 -10.58 13.95
CA PRO A 76 -20.34 -11.93 13.73
C PRO A 76 -20.64 -12.49 12.34
N GLU A 77 -21.74 -12.04 11.71
CA GLU A 77 -22.15 -12.44 10.36
C GLU A 77 -21.28 -11.76 9.29
N ASP A 78 -20.92 -10.48 9.49
CA ASP A 78 -20.13 -9.69 8.53
C ASP A 78 -18.61 -9.82 8.73
N LEU A 79 -18.18 -10.37 9.86
CA LEU A 79 -16.76 -10.48 10.21
C LEU A 79 -15.93 -11.22 9.15
N PRO A 80 -16.35 -12.38 8.60
CA PRO A 80 -15.59 -13.06 7.55
C PRO A 80 -15.41 -12.18 6.30
N HIS A 81 -16.46 -11.48 5.88
CA HIS A 81 -16.41 -10.58 4.73
C HIS A 81 -15.50 -9.37 4.97
N THR A 82 -15.49 -8.85 6.20
CA THR A 82 -14.60 -7.77 6.61
C THR A 82 -13.14 -8.23 6.57
N VAL A 83 -12.85 -9.43 7.07
CA VAL A 83 -11.51 -10.03 7.02
C VAL A 83 -11.06 -10.26 5.58
N ASP A 84 -11.91 -10.80 4.72
CA ASP A 84 -11.59 -11.03 3.30
C ASP A 84 -11.31 -9.73 2.53
N LEU A 85 -12.09 -8.67 2.82
CA LEU A 85 -11.87 -7.34 2.25
C LEU A 85 -10.50 -6.78 2.68
N LEU A 86 -10.19 -6.86 3.97
CA LEU A 86 -8.94 -6.37 4.53
C LEU A 86 -7.73 -7.16 4.01
N ARG A 87 -7.86 -8.48 3.88
CA ARG A 87 -6.85 -9.35 3.23
C ARG A 87 -6.66 -8.98 1.76
N SER A 88 -7.75 -8.74 1.02
CA SER A 88 -7.69 -8.33 -0.38
C SER A 88 -7.01 -6.97 -0.56
N ALA A 89 -7.21 -6.04 0.37
CA ALA A 89 -6.49 -4.76 0.39
C ALA A 89 -4.98 -4.99 0.62
N ALA A 90 -4.59 -5.81 1.60
CA ALA A 90 -3.20 -6.17 1.84
C ALA A 90 -2.54 -6.85 0.62
N GLN A 91 -3.26 -7.77 -0.01
CA GLN A 91 -2.80 -8.50 -1.19
C GLN A 91 -2.59 -7.60 -2.40
N THR A 92 -3.53 -6.68 -2.66
CA THR A 92 -3.39 -5.66 -3.71
C THR A 92 -2.16 -4.79 -3.46
N GLY A 93 -1.96 -4.37 -2.20
CA GLY A 93 -0.77 -3.63 -1.78
C GLY A 93 0.51 -4.40 -2.05
N ALA A 94 0.54 -5.67 -1.67
CA ALA A 94 1.67 -6.55 -1.89
C ALA A 94 2.02 -6.68 -3.38
N GLY A 95 1.02 -6.87 -4.25
CA GLY A 95 1.22 -6.87 -5.70
C GLY A 95 1.91 -5.59 -6.21
N LEU A 96 1.48 -4.42 -5.75
CA LEU A 96 2.13 -3.15 -6.06
C LEU A 96 3.57 -3.07 -5.53
N GLY A 97 3.81 -3.55 -4.31
CA GLY A 97 5.15 -3.61 -3.72
C GLY A 97 6.10 -4.54 -4.46
N LEU A 98 5.61 -5.66 -4.99
CA LEU A 98 6.38 -6.58 -5.83
C LEU A 98 6.77 -5.94 -7.16
N VAL A 99 5.87 -5.14 -7.77
CA VAL A 99 6.20 -4.37 -8.99
C VAL A 99 7.25 -3.31 -8.69
N ASP A 100 7.11 -2.58 -7.58
CA ASP A 100 8.06 -1.56 -7.13
C ASP A 100 9.46 -2.15 -6.86
N ALA A 101 9.51 -3.33 -6.21
CA ALA A 101 10.75 -4.04 -5.91
C ALA A 101 11.54 -4.48 -7.15
N ARG A 102 10.89 -4.60 -8.33
CA ARG A 102 11.56 -4.92 -9.60
C ARG A 102 12.35 -3.75 -10.17
N ASN A 103 12.22 -2.54 -9.62
CA ASN A 103 12.96 -1.39 -10.09
C ASN A 103 14.33 -1.29 -9.37
N PRO A 104 15.45 -1.69 -10.01
CA PRO A 104 16.76 -1.72 -9.35
C PRO A 104 17.33 -0.31 -9.10
N SER A 105 16.71 0.73 -9.65
CA SER A 105 17.17 2.11 -9.46
C SER A 105 16.67 2.76 -8.17
N LEU A 106 15.69 2.15 -7.50
CA LEU A 106 15.13 2.64 -6.25
C LEU A 106 15.88 2.10 -5.04
N ARG A 107 16.25 3.00 -4.14
CA ARG A 107 16.78 2.62 -2.82
C ARG A 107 15.68 2.01 -1.94
N PRO A 108 16.05 1.28 -0.86
CA PRO A 108 15.06 0.71 0.06
C PRO A 108 14.15 1.76 0.70
N ASP A 109 14.63 2.98 0.94
CA ASP A 109 13.87 4.09 1.53
C ASP A 109 13.05 4.88 0.51
N GLN A 110 12.86 4.34 -0.69
CA GLN A 110 12.21 5.02 -1.81
C GLN A 110 11.12 4.16 -2.45
N ILE A 111 10.06 4.83 -2.89
CA ILE A 111 8.97 4.29 -3.71
C ILE A 111 8.88 5.10 -5.00
N GLY A 112 8.64 4.42 -6.14
CA GLY A 112 8.47 5.10 -7.43
C GLY A 112 7.22 5.99 -7.46
N VAL A 113 7.30 7.15 -8.13
CA VAL A 113 6.13 8.07 -8.25
C VAL A 113 4.91 7.42 -8.92
N ASP A 114 5.14 6.52 -9.88
CA ASP A 114 4.08 5.77 -10.55
C ASP A 114 3.42 4.75 -9.61
N VAL A 115 4.21 4.13 -8.72
CA VAL A 115 3.68 3.20 -7.68
C VAL A 115 2.90 3.98 -6.62
N ALA A 116 3.40 5.15 -6.20
CA ALA A 116 2.65 6.04 -5.32
C ALA A 116 1.30 6.46 -5.94
N GLY A 117 1.30 6.75 -7.24
CA GLY A 117 0.08 6.99 -8.01
C GLY A 117 -0.85 5.77 -8.04
N ALA A 118 -0.31 4.59 -8.31
CA ALA A 118 -1.05 3.32 -8.37
C ALA A 118 -1.65 2.91 -7.01
N LEU A 119 -0.99 3.19 -5.89
CA LEU A 119 -1.58 3.05 -4.55
C LEU A 119 -2.79 3.96 -4.37
N GLY A 120 -2.73 5.18 -4.93
CA GLY A 120 -3.86 6.10 -4.95
C GLY A 120 -5.02 5.63 -5.84
N GLU A 121 -4.75 4.94 -6.94
CA GLU A 121 -5.78 4.27 -7.75
C GLU A 121 -6.40 3.10 -6.98
N ALA A 122 -5.58 2.23 -6.39
CA ALA A 122 -6.06 1.10 -5.59
C ALA A 122 -6.89 1.54 -4.37
N GLU A 123 -6.58 2.69 -3.75
CA GLU A 123 -7.39 3.28 -2.68
C GLU A 123 -8.77 3.74 -3.20
N GLN A 124 -8.86 4.23 -4.43
CA GLN A 124 -10.11 4.65 -5.06
C GLN A 124 -10.99 3.45 -5.44
N ASP A 125 -10.36 2.33 -5.80
CA ASP A 125 -11.04 1.06 -6.13
C ASP A 125 -11.61 0.33 -4.90
N LEU A 126 -11.24 0.76 -3.68
CA LEU A 126 -11.84 0.22 -2.46
C LEU A 126 -13.36 0.46 -2.44
N PRO A 127 -14.17 -0.56 -2.14
CA PRO A 127 -15.62 -0.44 -2.16
C PRO A 127 -16.13 0.57 -1.09
N PRO A 128 -17.37 1.07 -1.23
CA PRO A 128 -17.99 1.88 -0.19
C PRO A 128 -18.02 1.14 1.15
N MET A 129 -17.54 1.77 2.21
CA MET A 129 -17.45 1.17 3.55
C MET A 129 -17.42 2.26 4.63
N PRO A 130 -17.69 1.91 5.92
CA PRO A 130 -17.58 2.85 7.02
C PRO A 130 -16.19 3.50 7.12
N PRO A 131 -16.07 4.75 7.59
CA PRO A 131 -14.79 5.47 7.63
C PRO A 131 -13.68 4.75 8.39
N THR A 132 -14.02 4.07 9.50
CA THR A 132 -13.05 3.30 10.29
C THR A 132 -12.50 2.12 9.49
N LEU A 133 -13.38 1.34 8.84
CA LEU A 133 -12.96 0.22 8.01
C LEU A 133 -12.16 0.70 6.79
N ARG A 134 -12.52 1.85 6.21
CA ARG A 134 -11.76 2.46 5.11
C ARG A 134 -10.33 2.82 5.52
N ARG A 135 -10.13 3.36 6.74
CA ARG A 135 -8.78 3.63 7.27
C ARG A 135 -7.97 2.34 7.45
N GLN A 136 -8.59 1.28 7.96
CA GLN A 136 -7.95 -0.03 8.13
C GLN A 136 -7.58 -0.67 6.78
N ALA A 137 -8.49 -0.63 5.80
CA ALA A 137 -8.24 -1.14 4.45
C ALA A 137 -7.11 -0.35 3.76
N ARG A 138 -7.11 0.98 3.87
CA ARG A 138 -6.03 1.83 3.37
C ARG A 138 -4.70 1.52 4.06
N PHE A 139 -4.71 1.36 5.38
CA PHE A 139 -3.51 0.97 6.13
C PHE A 139 -2.97 -0.38 5.65
N LEU A 140 -3.81 -1.39 5.50
CA LEU A 140 -3.39 -2.71 5.02
C LEU A 140 -2.91 -2.69 3.57
N LEU A 141 -3.53 -1.89 2.71
CA LEU A 141 -3.06 -1.64 1.34
C LEU A 141 -1.64 -1.07 1.34
N HIS A 142 -1.35 -0.09 2.20
CA HIS A 142 0.00 0.46 2.34
C HIS A 142 0.98 -0.53 2.99
N ALA A 143 0.54 -1.27 4.00
CA ALA A 143 1.34 -2.30 4.68
C ALA A 143 1.72 -3.46 3.75
N GLY A 144 0.80 -3.90 2.90
CA GLY A 144 1.04 -4.87 1.83
C GLY A 144 2.18 -4.44 0.94
N HIS A 145 2.11 -3.21 0.42
CA HIS A 145 3.19 -2.64 -0.40
C HIS A 145 4.50 -2.61 0.39
N HIS A 146 4.48 -2.08 1.61
CA HIS A 146 5.66 -1.90 2.43
C HIS A 146 6.39 -3.22 2.72
N VAL A 147 5.65 -4.27 3.11
CA VAL A 147 6.23 -5.59 3.39
C VAL A 147 6.70 -6.29 2.13
N ALA A 148 5.94 -6.23 1.03
CA ALA A 148 6.40 -6.82 -0.24
C ALA A 148 7.66 -6.11 -0.76
N ARG A 149 7.81 -4.81 -0.49
CA ARG A 149 8.96 -4.01 -0.93
C ARG A 149 10.22 -4.23 -0.10
N LEU A 150 10.06 -4.39 1.22
CA LEU A 150 11.17 -4.43 2.19
C LEU A 150 11.42 -5.81 2.80
N GLY A 151 10.51 -6.76 2.61
CA GLY A 151 10.57 -8.08 3.23
C GLY A 151 9.80 -8.18 4.56
N PRO A 152 9.60 -9.41 5.06
CA PRO A 152 8.84 -9.69 6.29
C PRO A 152 9.47 -9.08 7.55
N GLU A 153 10.76 -8.74 7.53
CA GLU A 153 11.47 -8.04 8.60
C GLU A 153 10.93 -6.62 8.89
N ALA A 154 10.13 -6.05 7.98
CA ALA A 154 9.46 -4.77 8.20
C ALA A 154 8.27 -4.89 9.15
N LEU A 155 7.72 -6.10 9.35
CA LEU A 155 6.49 -6.34 10.10
C LEU A 155 6.53 -5.92 11.58
N PRO A 156 7.61 -6.17 12.36
CA PRO A 156 7.67 -5.75 13.76
C PRO A 156 7.50 -4.24 13.95
N ARG A 157 7.93 -3.43 12.97
CA ARG A 157 7.74 -1.96 13.02
C ARG A 157 6.28 -1.57 12.82
N LEU A 158 5.56 -2.28 11.95
CA LEU A 158 4.12 -2.08 11.73
C LEU A 158 3.32 -2.44 12.98
N GLU A 159 3.67 -3.55 13.62
CA GLU A 159 3.04 -3.99 14.88
C GLU A 159 3.25 -2.98 16.00
N ALA A 160 4.49 -2.50 16.17
CA ALA A 160 4.80 -1.47 17.17
C ALA A 160 4.04 -0.16 16.89
N GLN A 161 3.89 0.23 15.62
CA GLN A 161 3.14 1.43 15.23
C GLN A 161 1.64 1.30 15.57
N LEU A 162 1.04 0.14 15.35
CA LEU A 162 -0.35 -0.12 15.73
C LEU A 162 -0.52 -0.18 17.25
N ALA A 163 0.34 -0.91 17.96
CA ALA A 163 0.26 -1.03 19.42
C ALA A 163 0.38 0.34 20.10
N GLY A 164 1.33 1.19 19.67
CA GLY A 164 1.50 2.54 20.22
C GLY A 164 0.36 3.51 19.89
N SER A 165 -0.46 3.22 18.86
CA SER A 165 -1.65 4.00 18.55
C SER A 165 -2.87 3.61 19.40
N VAL A 166 -2.92 2.37 19.90
CA VAL A 166 -3.98 1.89 20.80
C VAL A 166 -3.85 2.47 22.20
N ASP A 167 -2.63 2.82 22.63
CA ASP A 167 -2.37 3.44 23.94
C ASP A 167 -2.63 4.96 23.98
N ALA A 168 -2.96 5.58 22.85
CA ALA A 168 -3.10 7.04 22.72
C ALA A 168 -4.55 7.55 22.65
N ASP A 169 -5.54 6.64 22.62
CA ASP A 169 -6.99 6.90 22.69
C ASP A 169 -7.58 6.44 24.04
#